data_AF-A0A7X6UA04-F1
#
_entry.id   AF-A0A7X6UA04-F1
#
_cell.length_a   1.000
_cell.length_b   1.000
_cell.length_c   1.000
_cell.angle_alpha   90.00
_cell.angle_beta   90.00
_cell.angle_gamma   90.00
#
_symmetry.space_group_name_H-M   'P 1'
#
loop_
_entity.id
_entity.type
_entity.pdbx_description
1 polymer ?
#
loop_
_entity_poly.entity_id
_entity_poly.type
_entity_poly.pdbx_seq_one_letter_code
_entity_poly.pdbx_strand_id
1 'polypeptide(L)'
;KALSPGINDPHTAIHCLTMIGLLLRELSDMPGGYIVLGGEDDDGLAVSEAFDFETILYDAYHQIIHYGQADAAVMIAVFKSLRFVKAKASPQNIRVIDIYAAQLFERVSRQGFDALENRMVAKEYRDLATYQATQPGSTA
;
A
#
# COMPACT_ATOMS: atom_id res chain seq x y z
N LYS A 1 8.14 -10.74 23.86
CA LYS A 1 6.76 -10.24 24.05
C LYS A 1 6.07 -10.35 22.70
N ALA A 2 5.14 -11.30 22.55
CA ALA A 2 4.30 -11.40 21.36
C ALA A 2 3.21 -10.33 21.43
N LEU A 3 2.90 -9.70 20.29
CA LEU A 3 1.74 -8.81 20.14
C LEU A 3 0.48 -9.68 20.30
N SER A 4 -0.25 -9.48 21.39
CA SER A 4 -1.43 -10.29 21.73
C SER A 4 -2.60 -9.98 20.79
N PRO A 5 -3.33 -10.98 20.27
CA PRO A 5 -4.48 -10.80 19.37
C PRO A 5 -5.71 -10.09 19.97
N GLY A 6 -5.63 -9.58 21.21
CA GLY A 6 -6.75 -8.91 21.90
C GLY A 6 -6.45 -7.51 22.42
N ILE A 7 -5.28 -6.93 22.10
CA ILE A 7 -4.87 -5.57 22.56
C ILE A 7 -4.91 -4.53 21.43
N ASN A 8 -4.92 -4.96 20.16
CA ASN A 8 -4.81 -4.04 19.04
C ASN A 8 -6.15 -3.32 18.79
N ASP A 9 -6.24 -2.10 19.30
CA ASP A 9 -7.36 -1.19 19.08
C ASP A 9 -7.46 -0.77 17.59
N PRO A 10 -8.64 -0.87 16.95
CA PRO A 10 -8.83 -0.47 15.55
C PRO A 10 -8.41 0.97 15.25
N HIS A 11 -8.60 1.91 16.18
CA HIS A 11 -8.15 3.29 15.98
C HIS A 11 -6.63 3.39 15.85
N THR A 12 -5.91 2.65 16.70
CA THR A 12 -4.45 2.54 16.66
C THR A 12 -3.99 1.92 15.34
N ALA A 13 -4.66 0.88 14.86
CA ALA A 13 -4.37 0.26 13.56
C ALA A 13 -4.58 1.26 12.40
N ILE A 14 -5.69 1.99 12.40
CA ILE A 14 -6.00 3.03 11.40
C ILE A 14 -4.96 4.15 11.41
N HIS A 15 -4.49 4.56 12.60
CA HIS A 15 -3.43 5.54 12.72
C HIS A 15 -2.10 5.01 12.13
N CYS A 16 -1.74 3.77 12.42
CA CYS A 16 -0.56 3.13 11.82
C CYS A 16 -0.65 3.06 10.30
N LEU A 17 -1.81 2.72 9.74
CA LEU A 17 -2.04 2.69 8.29
C LEU A 17 -1.86 4.06 7.63
N THR A 18 -2.11 5.14 8.36
CA THR A 18 -1.85 6.51 7.89
C THR A 18 -0.35 6.77 7.78
N MET A 19 0.42 6.42 8.80
CA MET A 19 1.89 6.55 8.81
C MET A 19 2.55 5.66 7.76
N ILE A 20 2.13 4.40 7.65
CA ILE A 20 2.58 3.46 6.63
C ILE A 20 2.31 4.02 5.23
N GLY A 21 1.10 4.53 4.99
CA GLY A 21 0.73 5.13 3.70
C GLY A 21 1.61 6.33 3.34
N LEU A 22 1.95 7.19 4.30
CA LEU A 22 2.88 8.31 4.10
C LEU A 22 4.27 7.85 3.67
N LEU A 23 4.86 6.91 4.41
CA LEU A 23 6.20 6.41 4.12
C LEU A 23 6.25 5.67 2.78
N LEU A 24 5.27 4.81 2.51
CA LEU A 24 5.23 4.02 1.28
C LEU A 24 4.91 4.87 0.06
N ARG A 25 4.16 5.97 0.20
CA ARG A 25 3.94 6.91 -0.91
C ARG A 25 5.24 7.55 -1.36
N GLU A 26 6.15 7.86 -0.45
CA GLU A 26 7.47 8.39 -0.82
C GLU A 26 8.34 7.33 -1.50
N LEU A 27 8.22 6.07 -1.06
CA LEU A 27 8.94 4.96 -1.66
C LEU A 27 8.38 4.51 -3.02
N SER A 28 7.08 4.68 -3.25
CA SER A 28 6.39 4.09 -4.40
C SER A 28 6.79 4.68 -5.75
N ASP A 29 7.39 5.86 -5.78
CA ASP A 29 7.90 6.51 -7.00
C ASP A 29 9.22 5.91 -7.49
N MET A 30 10.00 5.30 -6.60
CA MET A 30 11.28 4.74 -6.98
C MET A 30 11.07 3.50 -7.89
N PRO A 31 11.69 3.47 -9.08
CA PRO A 31 11.60 2.32 -9.98
C PRO A 31 12.33 1.11 -9.38
N GLY A 32 11.77 -0.09 -9.58
CA GLY A 32 12.49 -1.34 -9.30
C GLY A 32 13.67 -1.54 -10.26
N GLY A 33 14.55 -2.51 -10.00
CA GLY A 33 15.75 -2.75 -10.82
C GLY A 33 17.06 -2.62 -10.04
N TYR A 34 18.01 -1.84 -10.54
CA TYR A 34 19.27 -1.56 -9.84
C TYR A 34 19.47 -0.05 -9.74
N ILE A 35 19.86 0.44 -8.56
CA ILE A 35 20.35 1.82 -8.39
C ILE A 35 21.84 1.81 -8.68
N VAL A 36 22.26 2.54 -9.71
CA VAL A 36 23.67 2.81 -9.98
C VAL A 36 24.05 4.08 -9.23
N LEU A 37 24.90 3.94 -8.23
CA LEU A 37 25.53 5.06 -7.54
C LEU A 37 26.94 5.21 -8.12
N GLY A 38 27.18 6.34 -8.79
CA GLY A 38 28.49 6.75 -9.29
C GLY A 38 28.55 8.27 -9.39
N GLY A 39 29.59 8.87 -8.81
CA GLY A 39 29.90 10.30 -8.98
C GLY A 39 30.73 10.51 -10.26
N GLU A 40 30.68 11.71 -10.84
CA GLU A 40 31.41 12.07 -12.07
C GLU A 40 32.94 11.84 -11.99
N ASP A 41 33.49 11.70 -10.77
CA ASP A 41 34.93 11.56 -10.48
C ASP A 41 35.33 10.27 -9.74
N ASP A 42 34.44 9.28 -9.59
CA ASP A 42 34.74 8.02 -8.86
C ASP A 42 34.74 6.80 -9.80
N ASP A 43 35.86 6.07 -9.86
CA ASP A 43 36.05 4.87 -10.71
C ASP A 43 35.22 3.65 -10.22
N GLY A 44 34.50 3.80 -9.11
CA GLY A 44 33.65 2.78 -8.50
C GLY A 44 32.20 2.88 -8.95
N LEU A 45 31.73 1.89 -9.71
CA LEU A 45 30.31 1.76 -10.05
C LEU A 45 29.62 0.88 -9.00
N ALA A 46 28.90 1.49 -8.05
CA ALA A 46 28.14 0.76 -7.05
C ALA A 46 26.74 0.44 -7.61
N VAL A 47 26.49 -0.86 -7.85
CA VAL A 47 25.19 -1.36 -8.30
C VAL A 47 24.47 -1.96 -7.08
N SER A 48 23.43 -1.29 -6.59
CA SER A 48 22.56 -1.84 -5.56
C SER A 48 21.30 -2.42 -6.20
N GLU A 49 20.89 -3.63 -5.81
CA GLU A 49 19.55 -4.13 -6.13
C GLU A 49 18.52 -3.13 -5.58
N ALA A 50 17.65 -2.61 -6.44
CA ALA A 50 16.54 -1.77 -6.06
C ALA A 50 15.50 -2.65 -5.34
N PHE A 51 14.83 -2.03 -4.38
CA PHE A 51 13.93 -2.74 -3.47
C PHE A 51 12.78 -3.44 -4.22
N ASP A 52 12.40 -4.62 -3.73
CA ASP A 52 11.17 -5.30 -4.17
C ASP A 52 9.95 -4.66 -3.49
N PHE A 53 9.21 -3.89 -4.26
CA PHE A 53 8.05 -3.17 -3.76
C PHE A 53 6.91 -4.11 -3.31
N GLU A 54 6.78 -5.30 -3.90
CA GLU A 54 5.77 -6.27 -3.48
C GLU A 54 6.06 -6.78 -2.07
N THR A 55 7.31 -7.18 -1.82
CA THR A 55 7.78 -7.60 -0.50
C THR A 55 7.56 -6.49 0.54
N ILE A 56 7.83 -5.23 0.19
CA ILE A 56 7.60 -4.11 1.10
C ILE A 56 6.11 -3.90 1.43
N LEU A 57 5.22 -3.98 0.43
CA LEU A 57 3.78 -3.91 0.68
C LEU A 57 3.33 -5.05 1.61
N TYR A 58 3.81 -6.27 1.36
CA TYR A 58 3.51 -7.41 2.22
C TYR A 58 3.98 -7.14 3.65
N ASP A 59 5.25 -6.80 3.86
CA ASP A 59 5.83 -6.58 5.18
C ASP A 59 5.12 -5.45 5.94
N ALA A 60 4.77 -4.37 5.25
CA ALA A 60 4.11 -3.21 5.85
C ALA A 60 2.66 -3.50 6.27
N TYR A 61 1.89 -4.26 5.48
CA TYR A 61 0.45 -4.41 5.70
C TYR A 61 0.05 -5.77 6.31
N HIS A 62 0.84 -6.84 6.17
CA HIS A 62 0.37 -8.20 6.46
C HIS A 62 -0.11 -8.39 7.91
N GLN A 63 0.58 -7.86 8.91
CA GLN A 63 0.16 -8.03 10.31
C GLN A 63 -1.11 -7.26 10.62
N ILE A 64 -1.22 -6.01 10.17
CA ILE A 64 -2.42 -5.19 10.38
C ILE A 64 -3.61 -5.85 9.69
N ILE A 65 -3.42 -6.41 8.49
CA ILE A 65 -4.49 -7.14 7.82
C ILE A 65 -4.82 -8.43 8.57
N HIS A 66 -3.82 -9.22 8.95
CA HIS A 66 -4.05 -10.50 9.63
C HIS A 66 -4.88 -10.35 10.91
N TYR A 67 -4.56 -9.36 11.74
CA TYR A 67 -5.25 -9.11 12.99
C TYR A 67 -6.50 -8.23 12.84
N GLY A 68 -6.58 -7.40 11.81
CA GLY A 68 -7.67 -6.44 11.59
C GLY A 68 -8.71 -6.86 10.54
N GLN A 69 -8.53 -7.97 9.83
CA GLN A 69 -9.43 -8.40 8.74
C GLN A 69 -10.88 -8.68 9.16
N ALA A 70 -11.14 -8.88 10.46
CA ALA A 70 -12.49 -9.01 11.00
C ALA A 70 -13.16 -7.66 11.32
N ASP A 71 -12.45 -6.55 11.14
CA ASP A 71 -12.95 -5.18 11.33
C ASP A 71 -13.02 -4.46 9.97
N ALA A 72 -14.24 -4.14 9.53
CA ALA A 72 -14.46 -3.47 8.25
C ALA A 72 -13.83 -2.07 8.19
N ALA A 73 -13.76 -1.34 9.30
CA ALA A 73 -13.14 -0.01 9.34
C ALA A 73 -11.63 -0.09 9.12
N VAL A 74 -10.97 -1.12 9.65
CA VAL A 74 -9.55 -1.38 9.38
C VAL A 74 -9.34 -1.72 7.91
N MET A 75 -10.16 -2.59 7.31
CA MET A 75 -10.03 -2.92 5.88
C MET A 75 -10.27 -1.71 4.96
N ILE A 76 -11.27 -0.88 5.27
CA ILE A 76 -11.51 0.40 4.59
C ILE A 76 -10.26 1.29 4.66
N ALA A 77 -9.63 1.39 5.83
CA ALA A 77 -8.41 2.18 6.00
C ALA A 77 -7.22 1.61 5.22
N VAL A 78 -7.09 0.29 5.08
CA VAL A 78 -6.06 -0.33 4.24
C VAL A 78 -6.22 0.07 2.78
N PHE A 79 -7.43 -0.03 2.21
CA PHE A 79 -7.66 0.38 0.82
C PHE A 79 -7.42 1.87 0.60
N LYS A 80 -7.81 2.73 1.56
CA LYS A 80 -7.50 4.16 1.51
C LYS A 80 -6.00 4.43 1.54
N SER A 81 -5.26 3.72 2.40
CA SER A 81 -3.81 3.81 2.50
C SER A 81 -3.14 3.39 1.18
N LEU A 82 -3.54 2.26 0.60
CA LEU A 82 -3.03 1.81 -0.70
C LEU A 82 -3.33 2.80 -1.84
N ARG A 83 -4.54 3.39 -1.88
CA ARG A 83 -4.87 4.46 -2.86
C ARG A 83 -3.95 5.67 -2.68
N PHE A 84 -3.64 6.03 -1.44
CA PHE A 84 -2.72 7.13 -1.15
C PHE A 84 -1.29 6.83 -1.62
N VAL A 85 -0.81 5.59 -1.43
CA VAL A 85 0.48 5.13 -1.96
C VAL A 85 0.50 5.15 -3.48
N LYS A 86 -0.59 4.70 -4.13
CA LYS A 86 -0.77 4.70 -5.60
C LYS A 86 -0.67 6.10 -6.21
N ALA A 87 -1.00 7.15 -5.46
CA ALA A 87 -1.01 8.53 -5.94
C ALA A 87 0.34 9.08 -6.41
N LYS A 88 1.46 8.50 -5.95
CA LYS A 88 2.82 8.87 -6.36
C LYS A 88 3.59 7.68 -6.96
N ALA A 89 2.92 6.54 -7.16
CA ALA A 89 3.60 5.32 -7.54
C ALA A 89 4.06 5.35 -9.00
N SER A 90 5.24 4.79 -9.26
CA SER A 90 5.72 4.55 -10.63
C SER A 90 4.76 3.62 -11.39
N PRO A 91 4.72 3.64 -12.74
CA PRO A 91 3.85 2.75 -13.50
C PRO A 91 4.03 1.25 -13.20
N GLN A 92 5.25 0.83 -12.82
CA GLN A 92 5.51 -0.53 -12.36
C GLN A 92 4.88 -0.79 -11.00
N ASN A 93 5.08 0.09 -10.03
CA ASN A 93 4.57 -0.06 -8.68
C ASN A 93 3.04 0.10 -8.61
N ILE A 94 2.43 0.86 -9.54
CA ILE A 94 0.97 0.88 -9.74
C ILE A 94 0.44 -0.53 -10.02
N ARG A 95 1.09 -1.28 -10.92
CA ARG A 95 0.66 -2.66 -11.25
C ARG A 95 0.78 -3.58 -10.03
N VAL A 96 1.85 -3.44 -9.25
CA VAL A 96 2.04 -4.19 -8.00
C VAL A 96 0.92 -3.89 -7.01
N ILE A 97 0.58 -2.61 -6.80
CA ILE A 97 -0.52 -2.20 -5.92
C ILE A 97 -1.86 -2.77 -6.40
N ASP A 98 -2.14 -2.73 -7.70
CA ASP A 98 -3.41 -3.22 -8.25
C ASP A 98 -3.57 -4.73 -8.08
N ILE A 99 -2.50 -5.51 -8.30
CA ILE A 99 -2.49 -6.96 -8.06
C ILE A 99 -2.71 -7.26 -6.56
N TYR A 100 -1.94 -6.60 -5.69
CA TYR A 100 -2.05 -6.76 -4.24
C TYR A 100 -3.45 -6.40 -3.72
N ALA A 101 -4.02 -5.29 -4.19
CA ALA A 101 -5.36 -4.84 -3.80
C ALA A 101 -6.45 -5.79 -4.28
N ALA A 102 -6.34 -6.35 -5.49
CA ALA A 102 -7.31 -7.32 -6.01
C ALA A 102 -7.32 -8.61 -5.16
N GLN A 103 -6.14 -9.16 -4.86
CA GLN A 103 -6.00 -10.35 -3.99
C GLN A 103 -6.54 -10.07 -2.58
N LEU A 104 -6.23 -8.89 -2.02
CA LEU A 104 -6.75 -8.48 -0.72
C LEU A 104 -8.28 -8.37 -0.74
N PHE A 105 -8.86 -7.76 -1.77
CA PHE A 105 -10.29 -7.58 -1.89
C PHE A 105 -11.02 -8.91 -2.01
N GLU A 106 -10.48 -9.87 -2.76
CA GLU A 106 -11.03 -11.24 -2.82
C GLU A 106 -11.04 -11.90 -1.44
N ARG A 107 -9.95 -11.78 -0.69
CA ARG A 107 -9.85 -12.31 0.69
C ARG A 107 -10.86 -11.64 1.63
N VAL A 108 -10.97 -10.31 1.58
CA VAL A 108 -11.87 -9.54 2.46
C VAL A 108 -13.34 -9.77 2.10
N SER A 109 -13.67 -9.97 0.82
CA SER A 109 -15.04 -10.24 0.37
C SER A 109 -15.59 -11.58 0.87
N ARG A 110 -14.73 -12.46 1.38
CA ARG A 110 -15.12 -13.74 2.00
C ARG A 110 -15.34 -13.59 3.51
N GLN A 111 -15.11 -12.42 4.09
CA GLN A 111 -15.38 -12.15 5.51
C GLN A 111 -16.89 -12.01 5.77
N GLY A 112 -17.31 -12.32 7.00
CA GLY A 112 -18.70 -12.26 7.43
C GLY A 112 -19.23 -10.85 7.72
N PHE A 113 -18.84 -9.85 6.92
CA PHE A 113 -19.31 -8.47 7.06
C PHE A 113 -20.78 -8.30 6.68
N ASP A 114 -21.42 -7.27 7.22
CA ASP A 114 -22.78 -6.92 6.83
C ASP A 114 -22.85 -6.28 5.43
N ALA A 115 -24.08 -6.02 4.95
CA ALA A 115 -24.29 -5.49 3.59
C ALA A 115 -23.76 -4.06 3.41
N LEU A 116 -23.74 -3.24 4.47
CA LEU A 116 -23.24 -1.88 4.44
C LEU A 116 -21.71 -1.89 4.45
N GLU A 117 -21.09 -2.66 5.34
CA GLU A 117 -19.65 -2.84 5.44
C GLU A 117 -19.05 -3.34 4.12
N ASN A 118 -19.64 -4.40 3.54
CA ASN A 118 -19.21 -4.92 2.24
C ASN A 118 -19.32 -3.85 1.14
N ARG A 119 -20.39 -3.05 1.14
CA ARG A 119 -20.57 -1.96 0.17
C ARG A 119 -19.48 -0.90 0.32
N MET A 120 -19.12 -0.55 1.54
CA MET A 120 -18.10 0.47 1.84
C MET A 120 -16.70 -0.02 1.48
N VAL A 121 -16.35 -1.27 1.81
CA VAL A 121 -15.08 -1.89 1.38
C VAL A 121 -14.99 -1.93 -0.15
N ALA A 122 -16.04 -2.40 -0.83
CA ALA A 122 -16.07 -2.47 -2.28
C ALA A 122 -15.98 -1.08 -2.94
N LYS A 123 -16.53 -0.04 -2.30
CA LYS A 123 -16.37 1.34 -2.76
C LYS A 123 -14.90 1.76 -2.71
N GLU A 124 -14.21 1.59 -1.59
CA GLU A 124 -12.81 2.03 -1.50
C GLU A 124 -11.87 1.20 -2.40
N TYR A 125 -12.14 -0.09 -2.60
CA TYR A 125 -11.43 -0.89 -3.60
C TYR A 125 -11.63 -0.33 -5.02
N ARG A 126 -12.88 -0.02 -5.41
CA ARG A 126 -13.17 0.59 -6.72
C ARG A 126 -12.46 1.92 -6.88
N ASP A 127 -12.52 2.79 -5.87
CA ASP A 127 -11.87 4.09 -5.94
C ASP A 127 -10.34 3.97 -6.09
N LEU A 128 -9.72 2.94 -5.50
CA LEU A 128 -8.31 2.61 -5.70
C LEU A 128 -8.06 2.10 -7.13
N ALA A 129 -8.86 1.16 -7.61
CA ALA A 129 -8.70 0.53 -8.92
C ALA A 129 -8.83 1.56 -10.06
N THR A 130 -9.79 2.48 -9.95
CA THR A 130 -10.01 3.54 -10.95
C THR A 130 -9.17 4.79 -10.69
N TYR A 131 -8.32 4.81 -9.66
CA TYR A 131 -7.52 5.98 -9.35
C TYR A 131 -6.56 6.30 -10.50
N GLN A 132 -6.68 7.52 -11.01
CA GLN A 132 -5.74 8.13 -11.95
C GLN A 132 -5.06 9.28 -11.22
N ALA A 133 -3.73 9.28 -11.15
CA ALA A 133 -3.00 10.42 -10.61
C ALA A 133 -3.33 11.65 -11.46
N THR A 134 -3.83 12.71 -10.81
CA THR A 134 -3.97 14.00 -11.48
C THR A 134 -2.56 14.48 -11.81
N GLN A 135 -2.19 14.50 -13.10
CA GLN A 135 -0.87 15.01 -13.47
C GLN A 135 -0.74 16.47 -13.03
N PRO A 136 0.32 16.84 -12.28
CA PRO A 136 0.58 18.24 -12.00
C PRO A 136 1.02 18.92 -13.31
N GLY A 137 0.16 19.79 -13.85
CA GLY A 137 0.56 20.88 -14.75
C GLY A 137 0.98 20.50 -16.17
N SER A 138 0.01 20.23 -17.05
CA SER A 138 0.10 20.72 -18.43
C SER A 138 -0.24 22.21 -18.42
N THR A 139 0.68 23.04 -17.94
CA THR A 139 0.69 24.48 -18.20
C THR A 139 2.02 24.78 -18.89
N ALA A 140 1.97 24.70 -20.22
CA ALA A 140 2.89 25.40 -21.10
C ALA A 140 2.25 26.75 -21.47
#